data_AF-A0A351QBL7-F1
#
_entry.id   AF-A0A351QBL7-F1
#
_cell.length_a   1.000
_cell.length_b   1.000
_cell.length_c   1.000
_cell.angle_alpha   90.00
_cell.angle_beta   90.00
_cell.angle_gamma   90.00
#
_symmetry.space_group_name_H-M   'P 1'
#
loop_
_entity.id
_entity.type
_entity.pdbx_description
1 polymer ?
#
loop_
_entity_poly.entity_id
_entity_poly.type
_entity_poly.pdbx_seq_one_letter_code
_entity_poly.pdbx_strand_id
1 'polypeptide(L)'
;MQSSKASLSVFSIKKIFETLPEFQRQGITELSVSDSQFSHDKNGILRLISQIKKFCPELFVSILVSPEILDKTLVQEFEEIYCSLEIPFCGTEKNGALLFDKKFYSQKARLLNEAGLVFGFNMDWGMKSGDTFKNFRSRLDFAVSLYPNHIDFPQLEEKPYHEPKPTGIYSSKDLDFSRGMAFACKTFYSAGRAVPWFCSVINALKIEASSFFSDFEEFQLCSNCSFETGFDPELAGHKAIEKLQLLFLKQKFEEKNKMHLFAAVKDIVRLNGAFSRLACENEESVVETSYNPDDLLSPCSMNIADFCENVTMESCSLKVFESAEGPDYKIL
;
A
#
# COMPACT_ATOMS: atom_id res chain seq x y z
N MET A 1 22.04 -18.53 1.87
CA MET A 1 22.77 -17.30 1.47
C MET A 1 22.41 -16.22 2.46
N GLN A 2 23.41 -15.57 3.05
CA GLN A 2 23.18 -14.46 3.99
C GLN A 2 22.51 -13.32 3.22
N SER A 3 21.27 -12.97 3.61
CA SER A 3 20.62 -11.73 3.19
C SER A 3 21.55 -10.59 3.61
N SER A 4 22.10 -9.87 2.62
CA SER A 4 22.88 -8.67 2.89
C SER A 4 21.93 -7.66 3.51
N LYS A 5 22.10 -7.36 4.80
CA LYS A 5 21.45 -6.20 5.40
C LYS A 5 21.75 -4.99 4.52
N ALA A 6 20.72 -4.39 3.94
CA ALA A 6 20.82 -3.11 3.28
C ALA A 6 21.47 -2.12 4.26
N SER A 7 22.64 -1.58 3.90
CA SER A 7 23.32 -0.59 4.74
C SER A 7 22.62 0.76 4.58
N LEU A 8 21.81 1.13 5.58
CA LEU A 8 21.13 2.42 5.59
C LEU A 8 22.16 3.56 5.74
N SER A 9 22.26 4.42 4.73
CA SER A 9 23.11 5.61 4.74
C SER A 9 22.24 6.85 4.66
N VAL A 10 22.37 7.75 5.64
CA VAL A 10 21.57 8.98 5.71
C VAL A 10 22.36 10.14 5.09
N PHE A 11 21.74 10.80 4.11
CA PHE A 11 22.32 11.94 3.39
C PHE A 11 21.42 13.17 3.53
N SER A 12 22.02 14.36 3.55
CA SER A 12 21.25 15.58 3.31
C SER A 12 20.91 15.69 1.81
N ILE A 13 19.86 16.43 1.46
CA ILE A 13 19.49 16.68 0.06
C ILE A 13 20.68 17.22 -0.76
N LYS A 14 21.42 18.18 -0.19
CA LYS A 14 22.64 18.71 -0.83
C LYS A 14 23.64 17.60 -1.11
N LYS A 15 23.83 16.68 -0.16
CA LYS A 15 24.77 15.58 -0.32
C LYS A 15 24.32 14.58 -1.38
N ILE A 16 23.01 14.29 -1.45
CA ILE A 16 22.42 13.45 -2.52
C ILE A 16 22.80 14.00 -3.89
N PHE A 17 22.60 15.30 -4.14
CA PHE A 17 22.97 15.92 -5.42
C PHE A 17 24.47 15.84 -5.74
N GLU A 18 25.34 15.92 -4.73
CA GLU A 18 26.79 15.82 -4.93
C GLU A 18 27.25 14.39 -5.21
N THR A 19 26.59 13.38 -4.63
CA THR A 19 27.04 11.98 -4.67
C THR A 19 26.23 11.08 -5.60
N LEU A 20 25.14 11.59 -6.20
CA LEU A 20 24.31 10.81 -7.12
C LEU A 20 25.13 10.13 -8.23
N PRO A 21 26.13 10.79 -8.88
CA PRO A 21 26.96 10.14 -9.90
C PRO A 21 27.79 8.94 -9.40
N GLU A 22 27.96 8.80 -8.09
CA GLU A 22 28.66 7.67 -7.48
C GLU A 22 27.71 6.52 -7.10
N PHE A 23 26.39 6.72 -7.02
CA PHE A 23 25.46 5.73 -6.47
C PHE A 23 25.50 4.40 -7.21
N GLN A 24 25.45 4.44 -8.55
CA GLN A 24 25.54 3.24 -9.37
C GLN A 24 26.88 2.51 -9.16
N ARG A 25 28.00 3.25 -9.03
CA ARG A 25 29.32 2.66 -8.77
C ARG A 25 29.43 2.05 -7.37
N GLN A 26 28.65 2.55 -6.43
CA GLN A 26 28.56 2.03 -5.06
C GLN A 26 27.55 0.89 -4.91
N GLY A 27 26.84 0.52 -5.98
CA GLY A 27 25.80 -0.52 -5.96
C GLY A 27 24.54 -0.10 -5.20
N ILE A 28 24.29 1.21 -5.06
CA ILE A 28 23.06 1.73 -4.47
C ILE A 28 21.95 1.60 -5.52
N THR A 29 20.93 0.80 -5.20
CA THR A 29 19.78 0.51 -6.08
C THR A 29 18.50 1.21 -5.64
N GLU A 30 18.45 1.72 -4.41
CA GLU A 30 17.28 2.37 -3.83
C GLU A 30 17.66 3.67 -3.11
N LEU A 31 16.80 4.68 -3.24
CA LEU A 31 16.92 5.96 -2.54
C LEU A 31 15.56 6.37 -1.96
N SER A 32 15.52 6.60 -0.65
CA SER A 32 14.36 7.19 0.04
C SER A 32 14.61 8.66 0.37
N VAL A 33 13.70 9.55 -0.05
CA VAL A 33 13.77 10.99 0.17
C VAL A 33 12.54 11.45 0.96
N SER A 34 12.69 11.66 2.27
CA SER A 34 11.59 11.98 3.19
C SER A 34 11.65 13.39 3.80
N ASP A 35 12.47 14.29 3.24
CA ASP A 35 12.63 15.66 3.75
C ASP A 35 11.36 16.51 3.51
N SER A 36 10.75 16.97 4.60
CA SER A 36 9.49 17.73 4.56
C SER A 36 9.58 19.11 3.91
N GLN A 37 10.76 19.74 3.87
CA GLN A 37 10.92 21.03 3.18
C GLN A 37 11.11 20.79 1.69
N PHE A 38 11.92 19.80 1.34
CA PHE A 38 12.16 19.40 -0.04
C PHE A 38 10.90 18.89 -0.73
N SER A 39 9.97 18.26 0.00
CA SER A 39 8.71 17.77 -0.56
C SER A 39 7.83 18.87 -1.18
N HIS A 40 8.07 20.15 -0.84
CA HIS A 40 7.38 21.31 -1.40
C HIS A 40 8.21 22.05 -2.47
N ASP A 41 9.47 21.66 -2.70
CA ASP A 41 10.36 22.29 -3.69
C ASP A 41 10.24 21.61 -5.06
N LYS A 42 9.22 22.02 -5.83
CA LYS A 42 9.00 21.50 -7.19
C LYS A 42 10.24 21.59 -8.08
N ASN A 43 10.99 22.69 -8.02
CA ASN A 43 12.17 22.88 -8.87
C ASN A 43 13.32 21.97 -8.42
N GLY A 44 13.49 21.80 -7.12
CA GLY A 44 14.42 20.84 -6.54
C GLY A 44 14.12 19.40 -6.97
N ILE A 45 12.85 19.00 -6.91
CA ILE A 45 12.40 17.66 -7.33
C ILE A 45 12.63 17.45 -8.84
N LEU A 46 12.24 18.40 -9.69
CA LEU A 46 12.51 18.32 -11.14
C LEU A 46 14.01 18.19 -11.44
N ARG A 47 14.83 18.94 -10.70
CA ARG A 47 16.29 18.82 -10.80
C ARG A 47 16.76 17.44 -10.38
N LEU A 48 16.24 16.88 -9.28
CA LEU A 48 16.58 15.53 -8.81
C LEU A 48 16.24 14.48 -9.89
N ILE A 49 15.02 14.50 -10.43
CA ILE A 49 14.58 13.61 -11.51
C ILE A 49 15.53 13.70 -12.70
N SER A 50 15.87 14.92 -13.15
CA SER A 50 16.82 15.12 -14.26
C SER A 50 18.21 14.52 -13.98
N GLN A 51 18.70 14.60 -12.74
CA GLN A 51 19.99 14.00 -12.37
C GLN A 51 19.90 12.47 -12.32
N ILE A 52 18.79 11.90 -11.82
CA ILE A 52 18.57 10.44 -11.79
C ILE A 52 18.59 9.89 -13.22
N LYS A 53 17.80 10.46 -14.12
CA LYS A 53 17.79 10.08 -15.56
C LYS A 53 19.18 10.08 -16.18
N LYS A 54 20.02 11.03 -15.78
CA LYS A 54 21.37 11.21 -16.33
C LYS A 54 22.39 10.24 -15.74
N PHE A 55 22.35 10.00 -14.44
CA PHE A 55 23.45 9.35 -13.72
C PHE A 55 23.11 7.97 -13.19
N CYS A 56 21.85 7.69 -12.86
CA CYS A 56 21.40 6.45 -12.25
C CYS A 56 19.97 6.10 -12.71
N PRO A 57 19.74 5.84 -14.02
CA PRO A 57 18.39 5.60 -14.55
C PRO A 57 17.69 4.38 -13.93
N GLU A 58 18.44 3.39 -13.45
CA GLU A 58 17.94 2.18 -12.80
C GLU A 58 17.69 2.34 -11.29
N LEU A 59 17.92 3.53 -10.72
CA LEU A 59 17.73 3.78 -9.30
C LEU A 59 16.23 3.86 -9.00
N PHE A 60 15.74 3.00 -8.10
CA PHE A 60 14.40 3.13 -7.57
C PHE A 60 14.35 4.24 -6.51
N VAL A 61 13.38 5.15 -6.63
CA VAL A 61 13.25 6.31 -5.73
C VAL A 61 11.90 6.33 -5.04
N SER A 62 11.89 6.19 -3.71
CA SER A 62 10.73 6.54 -2.88
C SER A 62 10.87 7.98 -2.41
N ILE A 63 9.90 8.83 -2.71
CA ILE A 63 10.01 10.28 -2.43
C ILE A 63 8.73 10.85 -1.85
N LEU A 64 8.88 11.59 -0.74
CA LEU A 64 7.84 12.40 -0.15
C LEU A 64 7.56 13.61 -1.04
N VAL A 65 6.33 13.72 -1.53
CA VAL A 65 5.90 14.84 -2.39
C VAL A 65 4.64 15.47 -1.81
N SER A 66 4.69 16.79 -1.59
CA SER A 66 3.50 17.53 -1.15
C SER A 66 2.43 17.49 -2.25
N PRO A 67 1.17 17.16 -1.92
CA PRO A 67 0.12 17.07 -2.92
C PRO A 67 -0.19 18.42 -3.59
N GLU A 68 0.14 19.54 -2.95
CA GLU A 68 -0.05 20.89 -3.46
C GLU A 68 0.75 21.16 -4.74
N ILE A 69 1.97 20.62 -4.84
CA ILE A 69 2.86 20.82 -6.00
C ILE A 69 2.67 19.77 -7.11
N LEU A 70 1.91 18.70 -6.84
CA LEU A 70 1.59 17.67 -7.83
C LEU A 70 0.68 18.25 -8.93
N ASP A 71 1.24 18.39 -10.12
CA ASP A 71 0.52 18.72 -11.34
C ASP A 71 0.95 17.84 -12.50
N LYS A 72 0.27 17.98 -13.64
CA LYS A 72 0.51 17.13 -14.81
C LYS A 72 1.98 17.16 -15.27
N THR A 73 2.64 18.32 -15.20
CA THR A 73 4.06 18.44 -15.61
C THR A 73 4.96 17.66 -14.67
N LEU A 74 4.74 17.72 -13.36
CA LEU A 74 5.54 16.97 -12.41
C LEU A 74 5.30 15.45 -12.53
N VAL A 75 4.04 15.04 -12.72
CA VAL A 75 3.66 13.64 -12.96
C VAL A 75 4.38 13.06 -14.17
N GLN A 76 4.40 13.80 -15.29
CA GLN A 76 5.10 13.39 -16.52
C GLN A 76 6.60 13.19 -16.32
N GLU A 77 7.22 13.95 -15.43
CA GLU A 77 8.65 13.77 -15.13
C GLU A 77 8.91 12.51 -14.29
N PHE A 78 7.97 12.14 -13.42
CA PHE A 78 8.03 10.92 -12.63
C PHE A 78 7.80 9.65 -13.45
N GLU A 79 7.00 9.70 -14.52
CA GLU A 79 6.77 8.55 -15.43
C GLU A 79 8.07 8.03 -16.08
N GLU A 80 9.10 8.86 -16.11
CA GLU A 80 10.37 8.60 -16.79
C GLU A 80 11.47 8.06 -15.85
N ILE A 81 11.14 7.76 -14.59
CA ILE A 81 12.04 7.12 -13.62
C ILE A 81 11.31 6.05 -12.81
N TYR A 82 12.04 5.07 -12.28
CA TYR A 82 11.49 4.09 -11.35
C TYR A 82 11.24 4.75 -9.98
N CYS A 83 9.98 5.01 -9.62
CA CYS A 83 9.68 5.68 -8.37
C CYS A 83 8.38 5.23 -7.69
N SER A 84 8.31 5.50 -6.39
CA SER A 84 7.10 5.50 -5.56
C SER A 84 6.93 6.87 -4.92
N LEU A 85 5.73 7.44 -5.03
CA LEU A 85 5.42 8.73 -4.42
C LEU A 85 4.74 8.55 -3.06
N GLU A 86 5.34 9.12 -2.03
CA GLU A 86 4.77 9.15 -0.68
C GLU A 86 4.01 10.46 -0.50
N ILE A 87 2.68 10.38 -0.36
CA ILE A 87 1.82 11.56 -0.32
C ILE A 87 1.30 11.78 1.11
N PRO A 88 1.63 12.90 1.77
CA PRO A 88 0.98 13.30 3.02
C PRO A 88 -0.54 13.29 2.87
N PHE A 89 -1.24 12.50 3.70
CA PHE A 89 -2.69 12.31 3.64
C PHE A 89 -3.36 12.85 4.90
N CYS A 90 -3.24 14.17 5.06
CA CYS A 90 -3.58 14.87 6.28
C CYS A 90 -4.69 15.91 6.06
N GLY A 91 -5.55 16.07 7.07
CA GLY A 91 -6.50 17.19 7.13
C GLY A 91 -5.87 18.46 7.69
N THR A 92 -6.56 19.59 7.56
CA THR A 92 -6.19 20.90 8.12
C THR A 92 -7.11 21.26 9.28
N GLU A 93 -6.59 21.96 10.30
CA GLU A 93 -7.43 22.43 11.40
C GLU A 93 -8.06 23.78 11.08
N LYS A 94 -9.37 23.88 11.30
CA LYS A 94 -10.09 25.16 11.22
C LYS A 94 -11.15 25.20 12.32
N ASN A 95 -11.10 26.23 13.15
CA ASN A 95 -12.05 26.45 14.25
C ASN A 95 -12.22 25.23 15.18
N GLY A 96 -11.11 24.53 15.49
CA GLY A 96 -11.12 23.36 16.36
C GLY A 96 -11.65 22.07 15.74
N ALA A 97 -11.94 22.05 14.43
CA ALA A 97 -12.33 20.85 13.69
C ALA A 97 -11.29 20.49 12.63
N LEU A 98 -11.10 19.19 12.41
CA LEU A 98 -10.32 18.69 11.27
C LEU A 98 -11.14 18.74 9.98
N LEU A 99 -10.67 19.50 9.01
CA LEU A 99 -11.20 19.56 7.65
C LEU A 99 -10.35 18.71 6.71
N PHE A 100 -10.99 17.84 5.95
CA PHE A 100 -10.33 16.95 5.01
C PHE A 100 -10.91 17.13 3.61
N ASP A 101 -10.09 17.58 2.66
CA ASP A 101 -10.53 17.89 1.30
C ASP A 101 -10.51 16.64 0.42
N LYS A 102 -11.60 15.87 0.46
CA LYS A 102 -11.76 14.67 -0.39
C LYS A 102 -11.62 15.02 -1.88
N LYS A 103 -12.13 16.17 -2.34
CA LYS A 103 -12.09 16.53 -3.75
C LYS A 103 -10.65 16.76 -4.22
N PHE A 104 -9.85 17.46 -3.42
CA PHE A 104 -8.44 17.67 -3.69
C PHE A 104 -7.68 16.34 -3.82
N TYR A 105 -7.79 15.45 -2.82
CA TYR A 105 -7.10 14.16 -2.86
C TYR A 105 -7.61 13.23 -3.97
N SER A 106 -8.91 13.22 -4.29
CA SER A 106 -9.42 12.48 -5.45
C SER A 106 -8.80 12.97 -6.76
N GLN A 107 -8.61 14.28 -6.92
CA GLN A 107 -7.97 14.83 -8.12
C GLN A 107 -6.50 14.43 -8.21
N LYS A 108 -5.76 14.45 -7.09
CA LYS A 108 -4.35 14.04 -7.07
C LYS A 108 -4.17 12.55 -7.32
N ALA A 109 -4.92 11.70 -6.63
CA ALA A 109 -4.88 10.25 -6.84
C ALA A 109 -5.26 9.89 -8.28
N ARG A 110 -6.25 10.57 -8.87
CA ARG A 110 -6.61 10.38 -10.28
C ARG A 110 -5.44 10.68 -11.21
N LEU A 111 -4.71 11.78 -11.02
CA LEU A 111 -3.54 12.12 -11.84
C LEU A 111 -2.47 11.03 -11.78
N LEU A 112 -2.24 10.44 -10.60
CA LEU A 112 -1.24 9.38 -10.41
C LEU A 112 -1.70 8.06 -11.03
N ASN A 113 -2.95 7.65 -10.79
CA ASN A 113 -3.55 6.45 -11.36
C ASN A 113 -3.61 6.50 -12.90
N GLU A 114 -3.99 7.63 -13.49
CA GLU A 114 -4.03 7.80 -14.96
C GLU A 114 -2.64 7.71 -15.60
N ALA A 115 -1.59 8.06 -14.86
CA ALA A 115 -0.19 7.95 -15.28
C ALA A 115 0.43 6.59 -14.95
N GLY A 116 -0.30 5.69 -14.27
CA GLY A 116 0.24 4.39 -13.85
C GLY A 116 1.37 4.49 -12.81
N LEU A 117 1.49 5.62 -12.10
CA LEU A 117 2.54 5.82 -11.09
C LEU A 117 2.21 5.06 -9.80
N VAL A 118 3.23 4.48 -9.18
CA VAL A 118 3.14 3.90 -7.84
C VAL A 118 3.09 5.02 -6.81
N PHE A 119 2.10 4.99 -5.92
CA PHE A 119 2.01 5.96 -4.83
C PHE A 119 1.36 5.39 -3.58
N GLY A 120 1.72 5.94 -2.43
CA GLY A 120 1.09 5.65 -1.15
C GLY A 120 0.67 6.88 -0.39
N PHE A 121 -0.12 6.65 0.64
CA PHE A 121 -0.57 7.70 1.56
C PHE A 121 0.11 7.57 2.92
N ASN A 122 0.70 8.68 3.38
CA ASN A 122 1.17 8.84 4.75
C ASN A 122 0.04 9.45 5.59
N MET A 123 -0.70 8.58 6.28
CA MET A 123 -1.90 8.96 7.02
C MET A 123 -1.64 9.04 8.53
N ASP A 124 -1.95 10.20 9.11
CA ASP A 124 -1.85 10.45 10.55
C ASP A 124 -3.19 10.19 11.30
N TRP A 125 -3.10 10.03 12.62
CA TRP A 125 -4.24 10.01 13.56
C TRP A 125 -3.83 10.67 14.87
N GLY A 126 -4.74 11.43 15.47
CA GLY A 126 -4.54 11.99 16.81
C GLY A 126 -3.43 13.05 16.90
N MET A 127 -2.95 13.52 15.75
CA MET A 127 -1.90 14.55 15.66
C MET A 127 -2.44 15.97 15.73
N LYS A 128 -3.71 16.14 15.36
CA LYS A 128 -4.39 17.44 15.30
C LYS A 128 -5.48 17.46 16.38
N SER A 129 -5.58 18.56 17.11
CA SER A 129 -6.53 18.74 18.21
C SER A 129 -8.00 18.52 17.81
N GLY A 130 -8.37 18.87 16.57
CA GLY A 130 -9.70 18.68 16.00
C GLY A 130 -9.95 17.32 15.35
N ASP A 131 -8.98 16.39 15.42
CA ASP A 131 -9.13 15.03 14.91
C ASP A 131 -10.01 14.18 15.85
N THR A 132 -10.63 13.13 15.32
CA THR A 132 -11.47 12.20 16.07
C THR A 132 -11.34 10.80 15.48
N PHE A 133 -11.72 9.78 16.24
CA PHE A 133 -11.77 8.41 15.71
C PHE A 133 -12.65 8.27 14.46
N LYS A 134 -13.78 8.98 14.44
CA LYS A 134 -14.68 9.02 13.27
C LYS A 134 -13.99 9.61 12.05
N ASN A 135 -13.19 10.67 12.23
CA ASN A 135 -12.44 11.30 11.15
C ASN A 135 -11.34 10.37 10.63
N PHE A 136 -10.63 9.67 11.52
CA PHE A 136 -9.66 8.64 11.14
C PHE A 136 -10.31 7.55 10.29
N ARG A 137 -11.41 6.93 10.75
CA ARG A 137 -12.11 5.88 9.99
C ARG A 137 -12.57 6.36 8.61
N SER A 138 -13.23 7.52 8.55
CA SER A 138 -13.71 8.11 7.29
C SER A 138 -12.59 8.46 6.31
N ARG A 139 -11.42 8.87 6.82
CA ARG A 139 -10.22 9.08 6.01
C ARG A 139 -9.64 7.77 5.49
N LEU A 140 -9.62 6.72 6.32
CA LEU A 140 -9.11 5.41 5.92
C LEU A 140 -9.99 4.77 4.84
N ASP A 141 -11.32 4.81 5.02
CA ASP A 141 -12.29 4.36 4.02
C ASP A 141 -12.09 5.08 2.68
N PHE A 142 -11.91 6.40 2.76
CA PHE A 142 -11.67 7.22 1.59
C PHE A 142 -10.30 6.96 0.94
N ALA A 143 -9.22 6.80 1.72
CA ALA A 143 -7.89 6.50 1.24
C ALA A 143 -7.89 5.22 0.38
N VAL A 144 -8.44 4.13 0.90
CA VAL A 144 -8.57 2.85 0.18
C VAL A 144 -9.33 3.02 -1.13
N SER A 145 -10.40 3.81 -1.15
CA SER A 145 -11.20 4.03 -2.36
C SER A 145 -10.44 4.72 -3.51
N LEU A 146 -9.26 5.27 -3.24
CA LEU A 146 -8.40 5.93 -4.23
C LEU A 146 -7.32 5.01 -4.80
N TYR A 147 -7.30 3.73 -4.41
CA TYR A 147 -6.36 2.71 -4.88
C TYR A 147 -4.86 3.05 -4.69
N PRO A 148 -4.41 3.60 -3.53
CA PRO A 148 -2.98 3.76 -3.27
C PRO A 148 -2.32 2.38 -3.18
N ASN A 149 -1.08 2.24 -3.67
CA ASN A 149 -0.27 1.03 -3.59
C ASN A 149 0.04 0.60 -2.15
N HIS A 150 0.04 1.56 -1.23
CA HIS A 150 0.24 1.35 0.20
C HIS A 150 -0.36 2.51 1.01
N ILE A 151 -0.69 2.22 2.27
CA ILE A 151 -1.08 3.23 3.25
C ILE A 151 -0.17 3.04 4.45
N ASP A 152 0.65 4.05 4.70
CA ASP A 152 1.59 4.07 5.80
C ASP A 152 1.19 5.08 6.86
N PHE A 153 1.72 4.82 8.05
CA PHE A 153 1.26 5.39 9.30
C PHE A 153 2.51 5.85 10.05
N PRO A 154 2.94 7.11 9.89
CA PRO A 154 4.22 7.58 10.44
C PRO A 154 4.38 7.33 11.94
N GLN A 155 3.28 7.29 12.71
CA GLN A 155 3.34 7.02 14.15
C GLN A 155 3.59 5.53 14.50
N LEU A 156 3.61 4.63 13.51
CA LEU A 156 4.08 3.24 13.66
C LEU A 156 5.60 3.10 13.39
N GLU A 157 6.23 4.09 12.74
CA GLU A 157 7.64 4.04 12.33
C GLU A 157 8.60 4.63 13.38
N GLU A 158 9.84 4.13 13.45
CA GLU A 158 10.77 4.39 14.57
C GLU A 158 11.05 5.87 14.93
N LYS A 159 11.52 6.05 16.17
CA LYS A 159 11.56 7.29 16.96
C LYS A 159 12.41 8.46 16.41
N PRO A 160 12.13 9.72 16.81
CA PRO A 160 11.14 10.12 17.82
C PRO A 160 9.72 10.20 17.25
N TYR A 161 8.83 9.34 17.76
CA TYR A 161 7.42 9.34 17.38
C TYR A 161 6.83 10.73 17.65
N HIS A 162 6.15 11.27 16.67
CA HIS A 162 5.11 12.23 16.97
C HIS A 162 3.95 11.46 17.60
N GLU A 163 3.97 11.31 18.93
CA GLU A 163 2.95 10.55 19.63
C GLU A 163 1.58 11.23 19.53
N PRO A 164 0.53 10.48 19.18
CA PRO A 164 -0.83 11.00 19.19
C PRO A 164 -1.22 11.41 20.61
N LYS A 165 -1.88 12.56 20.75
CA LYS A 165 -2.23 13.10 22.08
C LYS A 165 -3.74 13.03 22.30
N PRO A 166 -4.20 12.55 23.47
CA PRO A 166 -5.61 12.54 23.78
C PRO A 166 -6.15 13.98 23.87
N THR A 167 -7.38 14.17 23.41
CA THR A 167 -8.10 15.44 23.47
C THR A 167 -9.47 15.23 24.12
N GLY A 168 -10.21 16.31 24.38
CA GLY A 168 -11.58 16.20 24.89
C GLY A 168 -12.55 15.46 23.96
N ILE A 169 -12.19 15.27 22.69
CA ILE A 169 -13.02 14.63 21.65
C ILE A 169 -12.36 13.39 21.02
N TYR A 170 -11.15 13.04 21.48
CA TYR A 170 -10.38 11.90 21.01
C TYR A 170 -9.71 11.23 22.21
N SER A 171 -10.37 10.21 22.76
CA SER A 171 -9.92 9.58 24.01
C SER A 171 -8.68 8.71 23.81
N SER A 172 -7.95 8.39 24.88
CA SER A 172 -6.82 7.44 24.81
C SER A 172 -7.25 6.09 24.23
N LYS A 173 -8.44 5.61 24.60
CA LYS A 173 -9.00 4.36 24.08
C LYS A 173 -9.23 4.42 22.57
N ASP A 174 -9.73 5.55 22.07
CA ASP A 174 -9.93 5.77 20.64
C ASP A 174 -8.60 5.86 19.87
N LEU A 175 -7.55 6.42 20.50
CA LEU A 175 -6.20 6.43 19.94
C LEU A 175 -5.62 5.02 19.84
N ASP A 176 -5.87 4.18 20.85
CA ASP A 176 -5.47 2.77 20.84
C ASP A 176 -6.19 2.00 19.73
N PHE A 177 -7.50 2.18 19.56
CA PHE A 177 -8.24 1.60 18.43
C PHE A 177 -7.68 2.05 17.08
N SER A 178 -7.32 3.33 16.96
CA SER A 178 -6.75 3.86 15.71
C SER A 178 -5.37 3.25 15.42
N ARG A 179 -4.57 3.03 16.46
CA ARG A 179 -3.28 2.35 16.35
C ARG A 179 -3.44 0.90 15.91
N GLY A 180 -4.37 0.17 16.52
CA GLY A 180 -4.67 -1.22 16.16
C GLY A 180 -5.13 -1.34 14.71
N MET A 181 -6.08 -0.50 14.29
CA MET A 181 -6.54 -0.42 12.91
C MET A 181 -5.44 0.00 11.92
N ALA A 182 -4.58 0.96 12.29
CA ALA A 182 -3.43 1.36 11.47
C ALA A 182 -2.47 0.19 11.25
N PHE A 183 -2.17 -0.56 12.32
CA PHE A 183 -1.32 -1.75 12.23
C PHE A 183 -1.97 -2.87 11.40
N ALA A 184 -3.28 -3.08 11.56
CA ALA A 184 -4.06 -4.02 10.75
C ALA A 184 -4.04 -3.64 9.26
N CYS A 185 -4.20 -2.35 8.94
CA CYS A 185 -4.09 -1.83 7.59
C CYS A 185 -2.67 -2.02 7.03
N LYS A 186 -1.63 -1.62 7.76
CA LYS A 186 -0.23 -1.85 7.36
C LYS A 186 0.05 -3.33 7.07
N THR A 187 -0.40 -4.21 7.96
CA THR A 187 -0.17 -5.66 7.81
C THR A 187 -0.93 -6.24 6.62
N PHE A 188 -2.24 -5.98 6.54
CA PHE A 188 -3.10 -6.62 5.55
C PHE A 188 -2.95 -5.99 4.17
N TYR A 189 -2.93 -4.66 4.10
CA TYR A 189 -3.02 -3.91 2.85
C TYR A 189 -1.65 -3.62 2.26
N SER A 190 -0.77 -2.96 3.01
CA SER A 190 0.56 -2.53 2.53
C SER A 190 1.54 -3.71 2.44
N ALA A 191 1.90 -4.30 3.58
CA ALA A 191 2.83 -5.44 3.62
C ALA A 191 2.25 -6.69 2.94
N GLY A 192 0.92 -6.84 2.98
CA GLY A 192 0.18 -7.89 2.28
C GLY A 192 -0.14 -7.61 0.81
N ARG A 193 0.32 -6.46 0.26
CA ARG A 193 0.23 -6.10 -1.17
C ARG A 193 -1.18 -6.30 -1.76
N ALA A 194 -2.21 -5.84 -1.05
CA ALA A 194 -3.60 -6.20 -1.33
C ALA A 194 -4.29 -5.34 -2.40
N VAL A 195 -3.66 -4.24 -2.83
CA VAL A 195 -4.25 -3.19 -3.69
C VAL A 195 -4.95 -3.71 -4.94
N PRO A 196 -4.39 -4.69 -5.69
CA PRO A 196 -5.01 -5.15 -6.93
C PRO A 196 -6.40 -5.78 -6.75
N TRP A 197 -6.75 -6.23 -5.53
CA TRP A 197 -7.96 -7.04 -5.29
C TRP A 197 -8.77 -6.62 -4.05
N PHE A 198 -8.21 -5.81 -3.15
CA PHE A 198 -8.83 -5.49 -1.87
C PHE A 198 -10.22 -4.86 -2.01
N CYS A 199 -10.33 -3.86 -2.90
CA CYS A 199 -11.59 -3.16 -3.16
C CYS A 199 -12.68 -4.12 -3.66
N SER A 200 -12.35 -5.06 -4.54
CA SER A 200 -13.27 -6.09 -5.04
C SER A 200 -13.79 -6.99 -3.92
N VAL A 201 -12.92 -7.35 -2.98
CA VAL A 201 -13.27 -8.17 -1.82
C VAL A 201 -14.20 -7.44 -0.84
N ILE A 202 -13.87 -6.20 -0.44
CA ILE A 202 -14.72 -5.44 0.49
C ILE A 202 -16.07 -5.08 -0.13
N ASN A 203 -16.11 -4.83 -1.45
CA ASN A 203 -17.35 -4.63 -2.21
C ASN A 203 -18.21 -5.89 -2.21
N ALA A 204 -17.60 -7.06 -2.46
CA ALA A 204 -18.29 -8.34 -2.40
C ALA A 204 -18.85 -8.62 -0.99
N LEU A 205 -18.13 -8.24 0.07
CA LEU A 205 -18.58 -8.35 1.46
C LEU A 205 -19.64 -7.30 1.83
N LYS A 206 -19.71 -6.17 1.12
CA LYS A 206 -20.54 -4.98 1.40
C LYS A 206 -20.19 -4.35 2.75
N ILE A 207 -18.91 -4.14 3.01
CA ILE A 207 -18.39 -3.50 4.22
C ILE A 207 -17.37 -2.41 3.88
N GLU A 208 -17.26 -1.41 4.75
CA GLU A 208 -16.26 -0.36 4.65
C GLU A 208 -14.87 -0.86 5.10
N ALA A 209 -13.80 -0.28 4.56
CA ALA A 209 -12.43 -0.69 4.86
C ALA A 209 -12.08 -0.53 6.35
N SER A 210 -12.57 0.52 7.00
CA SER A 210 -12.39 0.80 8.42
C SER A 210 -13.05 -0.27 9.29
N SER A 211 -14.18 -0.84 8.85
CA SER A 211 -14.82 -1.96 9.55
C SER A 211 -14.05 -3.25 9.30
N PHE A 212 -13.59 -3.47 8.07
CA PHE A 212 -12.74 -4.61 7.72
C PHE A 212 -11.46 -4.65 8.57
N PHE A 213 -10.73 -3.54 8.68
CA PHE A 213 -9.48 -3.48 9.44
C PHE A 213 -9.69 -3.53 10.95
N SER A 214 -10.81 -3.01 11.46
CA SER A 214 -11.21 -3.20 12.87
C SER A 214 -11.42 -4.69 13.17
N ASP A 215 -12.10 -5.41 12.29
CA ASP A 215 -12.30 -6.85 12.47
C ASP A 215 -10.98 -7.64 12.31
N PHE A 216 -10.08 -7.20 11.42
CA PHE A 216 -8.79 -7.84 11.23
C PHE A 216 -7.85 -7.61 12.43
N GLU A 217 -7.89 -6.44 13.07
CA GLU A 217 -7.19 -6.18 14.33
C GLU A 217 -7.57 -7.21 15.40
N GLU A 218 -8.88 -7.43 15.61
CA GLU A 218 -9.37 -8.43 16.56
C GLU A 218 -8.86 -9.84 16.22
N PHE A 219 -8.85 -10.19 14.93
CA PHE A 219 -8.30 -11.45 14.44
C PHE A 219 -6.79 -11.56 14.72
N GLN A 220 -6.02 -10.48 14.53
CA GLN A 220 -4.58 -10.44 14.80
C GLN A 220 -4.27 -10.64 16.30
N LEU A 221 -5.08 -10.04 17.17
CA LEU A 221 -4.97 -10.23 18.62
C LEU A 221 -5.21 -11.69 19.00
N CYS A 222 -6.23 -12.33 18.44
CA CYS A 222 -6.52 -13.75 18.69
C CYS A 222 -5.46 -14.70 18.12
N SER A 223 -4.78 -14.27 17.05
CA SER A 223 -3.81 -15.09 16.30
C SER A 223 -2.35 -14.86 16.71
N ASN A 224 -2.10 -14.03 17.74
CA ASN A 224 -0.75 -13.63 18.20
C ASN A 224 0.12 -13.02 17.09
N CYS A 225 -0.47 -12.19 16.23
CA CYS A 225 0.25 -11.45 15.18
C CYS A 225 -0.10 -9.96 15.17
N SER A 226 -0.37 -9.39 16.35
CA SER A 226 -0.61 -7.97 16.56
C SER A 226 0.68 -7.22 16.93
N PHE A 227 0.63 -5.89 16.91
CA PHE A 227 1.75 -5.06 17.36
C PHE A 227 2.13 -5.31 18.83
N GLU A 228 1.19 -5.76 19.68
CA GLU A 228 1.43 -6.08 21.10
C GLU A 228 2.34 -7.30 21.26
N THR A 229 2.30 -8.22 20.30
CA THR A 229 3.13 -9.43 20.29
C THR A 229 4.53 -9.20 19.70
N GLY A 230 4.82 -7.98 19.22
CA GLY A 230 6.06 -7.67 18.52
C GLY A 230 6.12 -8.24 17.09
N PHE A 231 4.97 -8.58 16.50
CA PHE A 231 4.90 -8.98 15.10
C PHE A 231 5.33 -7.81 14.22
N ASP A 232 6.29 -8.07 13.33
CA ASP A 232 6.75 -7.11 12.34
C ASP A 232 6.32 -7.59 10.94
N PRO A 233 5.33 -6.92 10.30
CA PRO A 233 4.86 -7.28 8.97
C PRO A 233 5.97 -7.29 7.92
N GLU A 234 6.96 -6.40 8.03
CA GLU A 234 8.05 -6.28 7.06
C GLU A 234 9.00 -7.49 7.11
N LEU A 235 9.11 -8.13 8.29
CA LEU A 235 9.97 -9.31 8.49
C LEU A 235 9.25 -10.64 8.26
N ALA A 236 7.92 -10.66 8.23
CA ALA A 236 7.13 -11.88 8.11
C ALA A 236 7.20 -12.51 6.70
N GLY A 237 7.50 -11.70 5.68
CA GLY A 237 7.47 -12.09 4.27
C GLY A 237 6.05 -12.25 3.73
N HIS A 238 5.86 -12.01 2.43
CA HIS A 238 4.52 -11.95 1.83
C HIS A 238 3.73 -13.26 1.99
N LYS A 239 4.37 -14.41 1.84
CA LYS A 239 3.71 -15.73 1.92
C LYS A 239 3.04 -15.99 3.28
N ALA A 240 3.64 -15.49 4.37
CA ALA A 240 3.06 -15.61 5.70
C ALA A 240 1.83 -14.70 5.86
N ILE A 241 1.92 -13.47 5.34
CA ILE A 241 0.81 -12.51 5.36
C ILE A 241 -0.35 -13.00 4.47
N GLU A 242 -0.07 -13.52 3.27
CA GLU A 242 -1.09 -14.11 2.38
C GLU A 242 -1.89 -15.22 3.09
N LYS A 243 -1.20 -16.07 3.87
CA LYS A 243 -1.88 -17.09 4.66
C LYS A 243 -2.81 -16.48 5.71
N LEU A 244 -2.40 -15.42 6.41
CA LEU A 244 -3.24 -14.70 7.37
C LEU A 244 -4.44 -14.06 6.67
N GLN A 245 -4.22 -13.41 5.52
CA GLN A 245 -5.27 -12.81 4.71
C GLN A 245 -6.31 -13.87 4.32
N LEU A 246 -5.90 -15.01 3.76
CA LEU A 246 -6.81 -16.07 3.33
C LEU A 246 -7.59 -16.70 4.49
N LEU A 247 -6.97 -16.89 5.66
CA LEU A 247 -7.65 -17.39 6.86
C LEU A 247 -8.72 -16.42 7.33
N PHE A 248 -8.38 -15.14 7.43
CA PHE A 248 -9.32 -14.10 7.84
C PHE A 248 -10.46 -13.92 6.84
N LEU A 249 -10.15 -13.86 5.55
CA LEU A 249 -11.14 -13.73 4.48
C LEU A 249 -12.12 -14.90 4.51
N LYS A 250 -11.63 -16.13 4.69
CA LYS A 250 -12.52 -17.31 4.81
C LYS A 250 -13.53 -17.13 5.93
N GLN A 251 -13.06 -16.72 7.12
CA GLN A 251 -13.93 -16.44 8.26
C GLN A 251 -14.95 -15.34 7.93
N LYS A 252 -14.54 -14.24 7.29
CA LYS A 252 -15.44 -13.13 6.93
C LYS A 252 -16.51 -13.52 5.90
N PHE A 253 -16.14 -14.30 4.89
CA PHE A 253 -17.10 -14.79 3.91
C PHE A 253 -18.08 -15.81 4.52
N GLU A 254 -17.66 -16.59 5.52
CA GLU A 254 -18.54 -17.46 6.31
C GLU A 254 -19.52 -16.63 7.16
N GLU A 255 -19.02 -15.68 7.94
CA GLU A 255 -19.83 -14.76 8.76
C GLU A 255 -20.88 -13.99 7.95
N LYS A 256 -20.54 -13.60 6.71
CA LYS A 256 -21.45 -12.88 5.81
C LYS A 256 -22.34 -13.79 4.96
N ASN A 257 -22.31 -15.11 5.15
CA ASN A 257 -23.06 -16.11 4.36
C ASN A 257 -22.77 -16.03 2.85
N LYS A 258 -21.51 -15.72 2.49
CA LYS A 258 -21.04 -15.55 1.10
C LYS A 258 -19.97 -16.57 0.70
N MET A 259 -19.90 -17.73 1.39
CA MET A 259 -18.89 -18.76 1.12
C MET A 259 -18.88 -19.27 -0.33
N HIS A 260 -20.00 -19.18 -1.04
CA HIS A 260 -20.07 -19.51 -2.47
C HIS A 260 -19.14 -18.64 -3.34
N LEU A 261 -18.78 -17.43 -2.90
CA LEU A 261 -17.85 -16.53 -3.58
C LEU A 261 -16.37 -16.78 -3.22
N PHE A 262 -16.11 -17.54 -2.14
CA PHE A 262 -14.77 -17.62 -1.56
C PHE A 262 -13.76 -18.34 -2.47
N ALA A 263 -14.21 -19.24 -3.35
CA ALA A 263 -13.33 -19.89 -4.31
C ALA A 263 -12.65 -18.86 -5.23
N ALA A 264 -13.43 -17.96 -5.84
CA ALA A 264 -12.91 -16.88 -6.67
C ALA A 264 -12.00 -15.93 -5.87
N VAL A 265 -12.42 -15.53 -4.67
CA VAL A 265 -11.61 -14.66 -3.78
C VAL A 265 -10.23 -15.27 -3.51
N LYS A 266 -10.21 -16.55 -3.11
CA LYS A 266 -8.97 -17.27 -2.82
C LYS A 266 -8.06 -17.31 -4.05
N ASP A 267 -8.62 -17.53 -5.23
CA ASP A 267 -7.84 -17.63 -6.47
C ASP A 267 -7.28 -16.25 -6.88
N ILE A 268 -8.08 -15.18 -6.80
CA ILE A 268 -7.65 -13.80 -7.04
C ILE A 268 -6.50 -13.43 -6.09
N VAL A 269 -6.64 -13.70 -4.78
CA VAL A 269 -5.61 -13.38 -3.78
C VAL A 269 -4.32 -14.16 -4.06
N ARG A 270 -4.40 -15.47 -4.30
CA ARG A 270 -3.21 -16.31 -4.54
C ARG A 270 -2.50 -15.97 -5.85
N LEU A 271 -3.26 -15.65 -6.91
CA LEU A 271 -2.69 -15.28 -8.20
C LEU A 271 -1.94 -13.95 -8.09
N ASN A 272 -2.59 -12.91 -7.55
CA ASN A 272 -1.94 -11.62 -7.31
C ASN A 272 -0.75 -11.73 -6.34
N GLY A 273 -0.87 -12.57 -5.31
CA GLY A 273 0.21 -12.84 -4.38
C GLY A 273 1.41 -13.55 -5.02
N ALA A 274 1.19 -14.41 -6.03
CA ALA A 274 2.27 -15.01 -6.80
C ALA A 274 3.01 -13.98 -7.66
N PHE A 275 2.29 -13.08 -8.35
CA PHE A 275 2.90 -11.97 -9.07
C PHE A 275 3.70 -11.05 -8.13
N SER A 276 3.14 -10.74 -6.96
CA SER A 276 3.80 -9.89 -5.98
C SER A 276 5.09 -10.50 -5.42
N ARG A 277 5.12 -11.81 -5.19
CA ARG A 277 6.35 -12.50 -4.75
C ARG A 277 7.38 -12.59 -5.88
N LEU A 278 6.96 -12.77 -7.12
CA LEU A 278 7.89 -12.71 -8.24
C LEU A 278 8.53 -11.32 -8.33
N ALA A 279 7.71 -10.26 -8.32
CA ALA A 279 8.19 -8.89 -8.47
C ALA A 279 9.13 -8.42 -7.34
N CYS A 280 8.84 -8.75 -6.07
CA CYS A 280 9.62 -8.23 -4.93
C CYS A 280 10.61 -9.23 -4.33
N GLU A 281 10.35 -10.54 -4.47
CA GLU A 281 11.14 -11.61 -3.83
C GLU A 281 11.83 -12.51 -4.86
N ASN A 282 11.60 -12.27 -6.17
CA ASN A 282 12.10 -13.09 -7.27
C ASN A 282 11.75 -14.59 -7.12
N GLU A 283 10.57 -14.87 -6.55
CA GLU A 283 10.04 -16.23 -6.33
C GLU A 283 9.07 -16.61 -7.45
N GLU A 284 9.52 -17.43 -8.40
CA GLU A 284 8.62 -18.16 -9.30
C GLU A 284 7.75 -19.15 -8.53
N SER A 285 6.49 -19.33 -8.94
CA SER A 285 5.61 -20.27 -8.25
C SER A 285 4.58 -20.91 -9.17
N VAL A 286 4.09 -22.07 -8.76
CA VAL A 286 2.94 -22.73 -9.38
C VAL A 286 1.71 -22.47 -8.54
N VAL A 287 0.63 -22.00 -9.17
CA VAL A 287 -0.64 -21.66 -8.53
C VAL A 287 -1.73 -22.51 -9.13
N GLU A 288 -2.53 -23.10 -8.24
CA GLU A 288 -3.75 -23.82 -8.60
C GLU A 288 -4.95 -22.88 -8.40
N THR A 289 -5.73 -22.70 -9.46
CA THR A 289 -6.95 -21.88 -9.47
C THR A 289 -8.17 -22.71 -9.89
N SER A 290 -9.34 -22.28 -9.44
CA SER A 290 -10.64 -22.87 -9.76
C SER A 290 -11.30 -22.20 -10.97
N TYR A 291 -10.69 -21.12 -11.47
CA TYR A 291 -11.09 -20.34 -12.63
C TYR A 291 -9.87 -20.10 -13.53
N ASN A 292 -10.13 -19.83 -14.80
CA ASN A 292 -9.09 -19.47 -15.76
C ASN A 292 -8.37 -18.18 -15.32
N PRO A 293 -7.02 -18.15 -15.34
CA PRO A 293 -6.25 -16.97 -14.96
C PRO A 293 -6.55 -15.71 -15.80
N ASP A 294 -6.88 -15.85 -17.09
CA ASP A 294 -7.25 -14.72 -17.93
C ASP A 294 -8.53 -14.04 -17.39
N ASP A 295 -9.51 -14.83 -16.96
CA ASP A 295 -10.74 -14.30 -16.38
C ASP A 295 -10.48 -13.64 -15.01
N LEU A 296 -9.60 -14.24 -14.19
CA LEU A 296 -9.25 -13.72 -12.86
C LEU A 296 -8.51 -12.37 -12.93
N LEU A 297 -7.66 -12.17 -13.94
CA LEU A 297 -6.91 -10.92 -14.17
C LEU A 297 -7.71 -9.90 -14.99
N SER A 298 -8.84 -10.30 -15.57
CA SER A 298 -9.68 -9.41 -16.35
C SER A 298 -10.45 -8.41 -15.47
N PRO A 299 -10.94 -7.29 -16.04
CA PRO A 299 -11.85 -6.37 -15.36
C PRO A 299 -13.11 -7.03 -14.76
N CYS A 300 -13.52 -8.21 -15.24
CA CYS A 300 -14.71 -8.91 -14.76
C CYS A 300 -14.58 -9.34 -13.29
N SER A 301 -13.36 -9.61 -12.81
CA SER A 301 -13.11 -10.02 -11.42
C SER A 301 -13.28 -8.87 -10.42
N MET A 302 -13.41 -7.62 -10.90
CA MET A 302 -13.64 -6.46 -10.04
C MET A 302 -14.97 -6.54 -9.28
N ASN A 303 -15.99 -7.15 -9.88
CA ASN A 303 -17.24 -7.50 -9.19
C ASN A 303 -17.31 -9.02 -9.01
N ILE A 304 -16.84 -9.50 -7.86
CA ILE A 304 -16.73 -10.93 -7.54
C ILE A 304 -18.08 -11.66 -7.60
N ALA A 305 -19.18 -10.99 -7.24
CA ALA A 305 -20.51 -11.61 -7.29
C ALA A 305 -20.91 -11.88 -8.75
N ASP A 306 -20.86 -10.85 -9.60
CA ASP A 306 -21.18 -10.97 -11.02
C ASP A 306 -20.22 -11.94 -11.72
N PHE A 307 -18.93 -11.91 -11.36
CA PHE A 307 -17.92 -12.85 -11.86
C PHE A 307 -18.32 -14.31 -11.60
N CYS A 308 -18.68 -14.65 -10.36
CA CYS A 308 -19.05 -16.02 -9.99
C CYS A 308 -20.35 -16.49 -10.67
N GLU A 309 -21.25 -15.58 -11.03
CA GLU A 309 -22.50 -15.90 -11.72
C GLU A 309 -22.31 -16.12 -13.23
N ASN A 310 -21.34 -15.43 -13.84
CA ASN A 310 -21.20 -15.38 -15.30
C ASN A 310 -19.98 -16.13 -15.85
N VAL A 311 -18.98 -16.42 -15.02
CA VAL A 311 -17.75 -17.12 -15.42
C VAL A 311 -17.81 -18.58 -15.00
N THR A 312 -17.49 -19.47 -15.93
CA THR A 312 -17.49 -20.92 -15.67
C THR A 312 -16.22 -21.31 -14.92
N MET A 313 -16.37 -22.15 -13.89
CA MET A 313 -15.22 -22.72 -13.19
C MET A 313 -14.48 -23.70 -14.09
N GLU A 314 -13.17 -23.49 -14.22
CA GLU A 314 -12.23 -24.35 -14.92
C GLU A 314 -10.99 -24.47 -14.04
N SER A 315 -10.70 -25.68 -13.57
CA SER A 315 -9.52 -25.89 -12.72
C SER A 315 -8.26 -25.77 -13.57
N CYS A 316 -7.36 -24.86 -13.18
CA CYS A 316 -6.12 -24.60 -13.90
C CYS A 316 -4.93 -24.70 -12.95
N SER A 317 -3.83 -25.23 -13.47
CA SER A 317 -2.50 -25.11 -12.88
C SER A 317 -1.69 -24.15 -13.75
N LEU A 318 -1.10 -23.13 -13.15
CA LEU A 318 -0.30 -22.15 -13.87
C LEU A 318 1.04 -21.89 -13.18
N LYS A 319 2.08 -21.63 -13.98
CA LYS A 319 3.38 -21.18 -13.48
C LYS A 319 3.48 -19.67 -13.69
N VAL A 320 3.76 -18.92 -12.63
CA VAL A 320 4.16 -17.51 -12.65
C VAL A 320 5.69 -17.42 -12.70
N PHE A 321 6.24 -16.67 -13.66
CA PHE A 321 7.68 -16.61 -13.95
C PHE A 321 8.11 -15.24 -14.50
N GLU A 322 9.39 -14.93 -14.41
CA GLU A 322 9.95 -13.68 -14.95
C GLU A 322 10.15 -13.80 -16.47
N SER A 323 9.55 -12.90 -17.24
CA SER A 323 9.73 -12.80 -18.69
C SER A 323 10.65 -11.63 -19.06
N ALA A 324 10.93 -11.44 -20.35
CA ALA A 324 11.69 -10.28 -20.82
C ALA A 324 10.92 -8.95 -20.65
N GLU A 325 9.60 -9.00 -20.50
CA GLU A 325 8.71 -7.84 -20.34
C GLU A 325 8.24 -7.66 -18.89
N GLY A 326 8.74 -8.48 -17.97
CA GLY A 326 8.36 -8.51 -16.55
C GLY A 326 7.60 -9.78 -16.14
N PRO A 327 6.94 -9.77 -14.98
CA PRO A 327 6.17 -10.89 -14.48
C PRO A 327 5.10 -11.40 -15.45
N ASP A 328 5.14 -12.69 -15.78
CA ASP A 328 4.18 -13.34 -16.69
C ASP A 328 3.75 -14.72 -16.16
N TYR A 329 2.81 -15.37 -16.83
CA TYR A 329 2.32 -16.69 -16.46
C TYR A 329 2.05 -17.61 -17.66
N LYS A 330 2.06 -18.92 -17.42
CA LYS A 330 1.63 -19.92 -18.40
C LYS A 330 0.83 -21.04 -17.76
N ILE A 331 -0.18 -21.52 -18.45
CA ILE A 331 -0.97 -22.69 -18.05
C ILE A 331 -0.15 -23.97 -18.32
N LEU A 332 -0.20 -24.93 -17.40
CA LEU A 332 0.58 -26.17 -17.41
C LEU A 332 -0.17 -27.37 -17.98
#